data_AF-A0A5N7ATW1-F1
#
_entry.id   AF-A0A5N7ATW1-F1
#
_cell.length_a   1.000
_cell.length_b   1.000
_cell.length_c   1.000
_cell.angle_alpha   90.00
_cell.angle_beta   90.00
_cell.angle_gamma   90.00
#
_symmetry.space_group_name_H-M   'P 1'
#
loop_
_entity.id
_entity.type
_entity.pdbx_description
1 polymer ?
#
loop_
_entity_poly.entity_id
_entity_poly.type
_entity_poly.pdbx_seq_one_letter_code
_entity_poly.pdbx_strand_id
1 'polypeptide(L)'
;MDQQITSYIKFSSRDRHPKAPYDDLRPFIFVWSPLNEGYGQDGFILLRHTSDGKLERVPVPDATLDPLDMVHVEDPFDLQELKPGGSITYCHSLPRRYREQLEPGETYELVWSGTKIPLWDWGVPSDYVGSRLAANPVQPDLIIPGGPSVTFTYKQIESPVFIRRQSTPPLLPSDRVQGAPVLSVELSGPNTIVPEGKHYASLHVHYHGGPTDRPIIFRNHIIWELFRSYRLEDGLWELQEGPWGCSGLFLDDPDITVNVAEDEGFVTLKPGEYWSPSWIILEERHL
;
A
#
# COMPACT_ATOMS: atom_id res chain seq x y z
N MET A 1 -17.35 11.37 -17.14
CA MET A 1 -17.25 9.96 -16.68
C MET A 1 -15.84 9.58 -17.07
N ASP A 2 -14.88 10.00 -16.25
CA ASP A 2 -13.51 10.22 -16.71
C ASP A 2 -12.63 9.17 -16.05
N GLN A 3 -12.15 8.23 -16.86
CA GLN A 3 -11.21 7.21 -16.45
C GLN A 3 -9.86 7.87 -16.16
N GLN A 4 -9.59 8.06 -14.88
CA GLN A 4 -8.25 8.27 -14.37
C GLN A 4 -7.43 7.03 -14.79
N ILE A 5 -6.49 7.20 -15.73
CA ILE A 5 -5.51 6.15 -16.03
C ILE A 5 -4.51 6.16 -14.88
N THR A 6 -4.90 5.55 -13.78
CA THR A 6 -3.93 4.93 -12.89
C THR A 6 -3.48 3.68 -13.65
N SER A 7 -2.19 3.57 -13.97
CA SER A 7 -1.65 2.33 -14.53
C SER A 7 -1.77 1.25 -13.47
N TYR A 8 -2.82 0.44 -13.54
CA TYR A 8 -3.05 -0.67 -12.63
C TYR A 8 -2.24 -1.86 -13.12
N ILE A 9 -1.21 -2.22 -12.37
CA ILE A 9 -0.48 -3.45 -12.64
C ILE A 9 -1.00 -4.51 -11.67
N LYS A 10 -1.92 -5.33 -12.15
CA LYS A 10 -2.40 -6.51 -11.41
C LYS A 10 -1.35 -7.62 -11.56
N PHE A 11 -0.50 -7.76 -10.55
CA PHE A 11 0.36 -8.93 -10.45
C PHE A 11 -0.46 -10.12 -9.97
N SER A 12 -0.58 -11.14 -10.82
CA SER A 12 -1.07 -12.45 -10.40
C SER A 12 0.01 -13.47 -10.74
N SER A 13 0.70 -13.96 -9.72
CA SER A 13 1.57 -15.12 -9.88
C SER A 13 0.67 -16.35 -9.99
N ARG A 14 0.29 -16.71 -11.22
CA ARG A 14 -0.29 -18.03 -11.50
C ARG A 14 0.85 -18.93 -11.93
N ASP A 15 1.34 -19.72 -10.99
CA ASP A 15 2.30 -20.77 -11.27
C ASP A 15 1.65 -21.78 -12.24
N ARG A 16 2.20 -21.90 -13.46
CA ARG A 16 1.78 -22.88 -14.47
C ARG A 16 2.75 -24.05 -14.55
N HIS A 17 3.35 -24.45 -13.43
CA HIS A 17 4.10 -25.70 -13.34
C HIS A 17 3.28 -26.85 -12.73
N PRO A 18 3.52 -28.10 -13.18
CA PRO A 18 2.78 -29.27 -12.73
C PRO A 18 2.98 -29.48 -11.23
N LYS A 19 1.88 -29.79 -10.53
CA LYS A 19 1.84 -30.07 -9.09
C LYS A 19 2.95 -31.05 -8.68
N ALA A 20 4.03 -30.53 -8.10
CA ALA A 20 4.85 -31.32 -7.20
C ALA A 20 3.97 -31.69 -5.97
N PRO A 21 4.22 -32.83 -5.30
CA PRO A 21 3.51 -33.17 -4.07
C PRO A 21 3.99 -32.23 -2.96
N TYR A 22 3.36 -31.07 -2.85
CA TYR A 22 3.53 -30.16 -1.72
C TYR A 22 2.74 -30.75 -0.54
N ASP A 23 3.39 -31.62 0.23
CA ASP A 23 2.83 -32.25 1.45
C ASP A 23 2.89 -31.32 2.68
N ASP A 24 3.49 -30.13 2.56
CA ASP A 24 3.53 -29.16 3.65
C ASP A 24 2.39 -28.15 3.51
N LEU A 25 1.33 -28.35 4.30
CA LEU A 25 0.15 -27.49 4.33
C LEU A 25 0.33 -26.25 5.21
N ARG A 26 1.51 -26.03 5.78
CA ARG A 26 1.78 -24.91 6.69
C ARG A 26 1.79 -23.58 5.93
N PRO A 27 1.22 -22.50 6.50
CA PRO A 27 1.47 -21.15 5.99
C PRO A 27 2.94 -20.80 6.16
N PHE A 28 3.41 -19.90 5.31
CA PHE A 28 4.72 -19.27 5.45
C PHE A 28 4.57 -17.76 5.43
N ILE A 29 5.53 -17.12 6.09
CA ILE A 29 5.67 -15.67 6.14
C ILE A 29 6.91 -15.23 5.36
N PHE A 30 6.88 -14.02 4.83
CA PHE A 30 8.04 -13.42 4.15
C PHE A 30 7.97 -11.90 4.13
N VAL A 31 9.13 -11.26 3.95
CA VAL A 31 9.23 -9.81 3.74
C VAL A 31 9.43 -9.56 2.26
N TRP A 32 8.35 -9.11 1.61
CA TRP A 32 8.42 -8.62 0.23
C TRP A 32 7.17 -7.82 -0.14
N SER A 33 7.38 -6.77 -0.92
CA SER A 33 6.37 -5.93 -1.53
C SER A 33 6.89 -5.42 -2.89
N PRO A 34 6.00 -5.08 -3.83
CA PRO A 34 6.43 -4.46 -5.06
C PRO A 34 7.06 -3.08 -4.84
N LEU A 35 6.67 -2.36 -3.78
CA LEU A 35 7.14 -0.99 -3.50
C LEU A 35 8.60 -0.94 -3.06
N ASN A 36 8.98 -1.77 -2.10
CA ASN A 36 10.31 -1.75 -1.51
C ASN A 36 11.27 -2.62 -2.31
N GLU A 37 10.86 -3.85 -2.63
CA GLU A 37 11.72 -4.85 -3.26
C GLU A 37 11.46 -4.96 -4.77
N GLY A 38 10.20 -4.89 -5.19
CA GLY A 38 9.82 -5.12 -6.58
C GLY A 38 10.32 -4.06 -7.56
N TYR A 39 10.48 -2.80 -7.15
CA TYR A 39 11.07 -1.77 -8.00
C TYR A 39 12.58 -1.58 -7.73
N GLY A 40 13.20 -2.33 -6.80
CA GLY A 40 14.63 -2.21 -6.46
C GLY A 40 15.59 -2.51 -7.62
N GLN A 41 16.89 -2.53 -7.33
CA GLN A 41 17.96 -2.72 -8.34
C GLN A 41 17.77 -3.99 -9.21
N ASP A 42 17.27 -5.06 -8.62
CA ASP A 42 17.01 -6.34 -9.31
C ASP A 42 15.52 -6.60 -9.59
N GLY A 43 14.70 -5.56 -9.46
CA GLY A 43 13.26 -5.62 -9.60
C GLY A 43 12.74 -5.49 -11.04
N PHE A 44 11.61 -4.79 -11.20
CA PHE A 44 10.94 -4.62 -12.48
C PHE A 44 11.81 -3.95 -13.53
N ILE A 45 11.83 -4.55 -14.71
CA ILE A 45 12.48 -3.99 -15.89
C ILE A 45 11.42 -3.29 -16.74
N LEU A 46 11.70 -2.04 -17.10
CA LEU A 46 10.88 -1.29 -18.06
C LEU A 46 11.46 -1.44 -19.46
N LEU A 47 10.66 -1.91 -20.39
CA LEU A 47 10.99 -2.03 -21.82
C LEU A 47 10.09 -1.09 -22.62
N ARG A 48 10.62 -0.43 -23.64
CA ARG A 48 9.87 0.39 -24.61
C ARG A 48 9.74 -0.38 -25.92
N HIS A 49 8.54 -0.37 -26.49
CA HIS A 49 8.32 -0.84 -27.86
C HIS A 49 8.80 0.23 -28.84
N THR A 50 9.72 -0.14 -29.71
CA THR A 50 10.18 0.74 -30.79
C THR A 50 9.30 0.58 -32.03
N SER A 51 9.36 1.58 -32.92
CA SER A 51 8.61 1.58 -34.18
C SER A 51 9.02 0.46 -35.15
N ASP A 52 10.21 -0.12 -35.00
CA ASP A 52 10.68 -1.31 -35.72
C ASP A 52 10.30 -2.64 -35.04
N GLY A 53 9.47 -2.58 -33.98
CA GLY A 53 8.93 -3.75 -33.29
C GLY A 53 9.88 -4.42 -32.30
N LYS A 54 10.99 -3.77 -31.93
CA LYS A 54 11.92 -4.26 -30.90
C LYS A 54 11.51 -3.78 -29.51
N LEU A 55 12.08 -4.43 -28.51
CA LEU A 55 12.00 -4.01 -27.11
C LEU A 55 13.35 -3.44 -26.68
N GLU A 56 13.35 -2.18 -26.27
CA GLU A 56 14.53 -1.50 -25.73
C GLU A 56 14.40 -1.33 -24.22
N ARG A 57 15.45 -1.67 -23.47
CA ARG A 57 15.46 -1.42 -22.03
C ARG A 57 15.55 0.08 -21.76
N VAL A 58 14.62 0.57 -20.96
CA VAL A 58 14.61 1.96 -20.50
C VAL A 58 15.49 2.06 -19.26
N PRO A 59 16.51 2.95 -19.24
CA PRO A 59 17.32 3.16 -18.06
C PRO A 59 16.48 3.88 -17.00
N VAL A 60 16.14 3.17 -15.93
CA VAL A 60 15.48 3.73 -14.76
C VAL A 60 16.53 3.84 -13.65
N PRO A 61 16.68 5.00 -12.99
CA PRO A 61 17.57 5.12 -11.85
C PRO A 61 17.27 4.06 -10.78
N ASP A 62 18.31 3.51 -10.17
CA ASP A 62 18.15 2.55 -9.08
C ASP A 62 17.48 3.22 -7.87
N ALA A 63 16.71 2.43 -7.11
CA ALA A 63 16.27 2.87 -5.80
C ALA A 63 17.47 2.91 -4.85
N THR A 64 17.58 3.95 -4.03
CA THR A 64 18.59 4.07 -2.96
C THR A 64 18.17 3.27 -1.72
N LEU A 65 17.67 2.03 -1.91
CA LEU A 65 17.27 1.16 -0.82
C LEU A 65 18.34 0.11 -0.63
N ASP A 66 18.95 0.09 0.56
CA ASP A 66 19.85 -0.97 0.95
C ASP A 66 19.06 -2.29 1.13
N PRO A 67 19.65 -3.44 0.75
CA PRO A 67 19.06 -4.74 1.04
C PRO A 67 18.83 -4.90 2.55
N LEU A 68 17.62 -5.35 2.92
CA LEU A 68 17.31 -5.68 4.31
C LEU A 68 17.87 -7.07 4.65
N ASP A 69 18.77 -7.13 5.63
CA ASP A 69 19.30 -8.40 6.16
C ASP A 69 18.43 -8.96 7.32
N MET A 70 17.61 -8.11 7.92
CA MET A 70 16.78 -8.42 9.10
C MET A 70 15.65 -7.41 9.27
N VAL A 71 14.50 -7.87 9.76
CA VAL A 71 13.35 -7.03 10.13
C VAL A 71 12.98 -7.31 11.60
N HIS A 72 12.79 -6.24 12.37
CA HIS A 72 12.14 -6.32 13.68
C HIS A 72 10.63 -6.22 13.43
N VAL A 73 9.88 -7.19 13.94
CA VAL A 73 8.44 -7.28 13.73
C VAL A 73 7.75 -6.61 14.91
N GLU A 74 7.34 -5.37 14.73
CA GLU A 74 6.60 -4.61 15.72
C GLU A 74 5.10 -4.90 15.59
N ASP A 75 4.64 -5.11 14.35
CA ASP A 75 3.24 -5.34 14.00
C ASP A 75 3.11 -6.54 13.04
N PRO A 76 2.05 -7.37 13.15
CA PRO A 76 1.75 -8.40 12.15
C PRO A 76 1.79 -7.93 10.69
N PHE A 77 1.46 -6.66 10.41
CA PHE A 77 1.50 -6.09 9.05
C PHE A 77 2.91 -5.92 8.47
N ASP A 78 3.97 -6.05 9.29
CA ASP A 78 5.36 -6.02 8.82
C ASP A 78 5.73 -7.26 7.98
N LEU A 79 4.89 -8.31 8.02
CA LEU A 79 5.11 -9.58 7.34
C LEU A 79 3.93 -9.94 6.42
N GLN A 80 4.24 -10.59 5.29
CA GLN A 80 3.23 -11.17 4.42
C GLN A 80 3.03 -12.64 4.77
N GLU A 81 1.79 -13.13 4.81
CA GLU A 81 1.46 -14.55 4.98
C GLU A 81 0.87 -15.15 3.70
N LEU A 82 1.35 -16.33 3.29
CA LEU A 82 0.73 -17.13 2.25
C LEU A 82 0.41 -18.55 2.73
N LYS A 83 -0.84 -18.94 2.54
CA LYS A 83 -1.31 -20.33 2.70
C LYS A 83 -1.16 -21.09 1.37
N PRO A 84 -1.07 -22.43 1.39
CA PRO A 84 -1.09 -23.24 0.18
C PRO A 84 -2.29 -22.90 -0.72
N GLY A 85 -2.03 -22.57 -1.99
CA GLY A 85 -3.05 -22.15 -2.95
C GLY A 85 -3.57 -20.72 -2.76
N GLY A 86 -3.07 -19.97 -1.78
CA GLY A 86 -3.34 -18.56 -1.58
C GLY A 86 -2.66 -17.67 -2.62
N SER A 87 -3.06 -16.41 -2.66
CA SER A 87 -2.47 -15.38 -3.52
C SER A 87 -2.55 -14.03 -2.85
N ILE A 88 -1.50 -13.23 -2.98
CA ILE A 88 -1.51 -11.81 -2.62
C ILE A 88 -1.58 -10.98 -3.90
N THR A 89 -2.39 -9.93 -3.89
CA THR A 89 -2.49 -8.97 -5.00
C THR A 89 -2.14 -7.60 -4.48
N TYR A 90 -1.26 -6.91 -5.19
CA TYR A 90 -0.90 -5.53 -4.92
C TYR A 90 -1.47 -4.60 -5.97
N CYS A 91 -1.81 -3.39 -5.56
CA CYS A 91 -2.20 -2.33 -6.47
C CYS A 91 -1.39 -1.08 -6.12
N HIS A 92 -0.54 -0.62 -7.04
CA HIS A 92 0.27 0.57 -6.85
C HIS A 92 0.45 1.31 -8.18
N SER A 93 0.66 2.62 -8.07
CA SER A 93 1.12 3.44 -9.19
C SER A 93 2.60 3.20 -9.47
N LEU A 94 3.01 3.43 -10.71
CA LEU A 94 4.43 3.39 -11.07
C LEU A 94 5.20 4.46 -10.25
N PRO A 95 6.34 4.09 -9.63
CA PRO A 95 7.17 5.06 -8.93
C PRO A 95 7.57 6.21 -9.84
N ARG A 96 7.77 7.40 -9.26
CA ARG A 96 8.08 8.62 -10.01
C ARG A 96 9.24 8.43 -10.99
N ARG A 97 10.32 7.77 -10.56
CA ARG A 97 11.50 7.49 -11.42
C ARG A 97 11.21 6.65 -12.66
N TYR A 98 10.20 5.77 -12.62
CA TYR A 98 9.72 5.05 -13.81
C TYR A 98 8.86 5.98 -14.66
N ARG A 99 7.93 6.73 -14.05
CA ARG A 99 7.03 7.67 -14.74
C ARG A 99 7.79 8.74 -15.52
N GLU A 100 8.89 9.25 -14.97
CA GLU A 100 9.74 10.25 -15.61
C GLU A 100 10.47 9.74 -16.87
N GLN A 101 10.51 8.43 -17.11
CA GLN A 101 11.07 7.85 -18.34
C GLN A 101 10.00 7.54 -19.40
N LEU A 102 8.72 7.81 -19.11
CA LEU A 102 7.62 7.51 -20.01
C LEU A 102 7.31 8.70 -20.92
N GLU A 103 7.19 8.42 -22.21
CA GLU A 103 6.86 9.38 -23.25
C GLU A 103 5.39 9.20 -23.67
N PRO A 104 4.61 10.29 -23.79
CA PRO A 104 3.21 10.20 -24.17
C PRO A 104 3.02 9.56 -25.56
N GLY A 105 2.10 8.60 -25.65
CA GLY A 105 1.78 7.86 -26.87
C GLY A 105 2.64 6.61 -27.09
N GLU A 106 3.75 6.47 -26.37
CA GLU A 106 4.63 5.30 -26.46
C GLU A 106 4.06 4.11 -25.68
N THR A 107 4.40 2.90 -26.14
CA THR A 107 3.99 1.64 -25.51
C THR A 107 5.17 0.99 -24.82
N TYR A 108 4.94 0.49 -23.61
CA TYR A 108 5.94 -0.07 -22.72
C TYR A 108 5.49 -1.44 -22.23
N GLU A 109 6.47 -2.24 -21.83
CA GLU A 109 6.28 -3.51 -21.14
C GLU A 109 7.03 -3.45 -19.81
N LEU A 110 6.31 -3.69 -18.70
CA LEU A 110 6.92 -3.88 -17.40
C LEU A 110 7.07 -5.38 -17.15
N VAL A 111 8.30 -5.84 -16.95
CA VAL A 111 8.64 -7.26 -16.84
C VAL A 111 9.16 -7.55 -15.43
N TRP A 112 8.61 -8.59 -14.82
CA TRP A 112 9.15 -9.17 -13.59
C TRP A 112 10.36 -10.04 -13.90
N SER A 113 11.53 -9.65 -13.42
CA SER A 113 12.81 -10.35 -13.55
C SER A 113 12.87 -11.65 -12.74
N GLY A 114 12.08 -11.75 -11.67
CA GLY A 114 12.22 -12.78 -10.65
C GLY A 114 13.08 -12.30 -9.48
N THR A 115 12.87 -12.88 -8.30
CA THR A 115 13.69 -12.57 -7.13
C THR A 115 13.87 -13.75 -6.20
N LYS A 116 14.84 -13.63 -5.31
CA LYS A 116 15.07 -14.54 -4.19
C LYS A 116 14.83 -13.76 -2.90
N ILE A 117 14.02 -14.32 -2.01
CA ILE A 117 13.66 -13.72 -0.75
C ILE A 117 14.34 -14.54 0.35
N PRO A 118 15.41 -14.01 0.98
CA PRO A 118 16.09 -14.69 2.09
C PRO A 118 15.34 -14.53 3.42
N LEU A 119 14.49 -13.51 3.54
CA LEU A 119 13.69 -13.20 4.72
C LEU A 119 12.34 -13.89 4.67
N TRP A 120 12.31 -15.18 5.01
CA TRP A 120 11.08 -15.97 5.09
C TRP A 120 11.19 -17.08 6.14
N ASP A 121 10.06 -17.49 6.70
CA ASP A 121 9.98 -18.66 7.58
C ASP A 121 8.57 -19.29 7.56
N TRP A 122 8.42 -20.46 8.14
CA TRP A 122 7.12 -21.09 8.36
C TRP A 122 6.40 -20.46 9.56
N GLY A 123 5.07 -20.38 9.48
CA GLY A 123 4.22 -19.87 10.56
C GLY A 123 3.29 -18.76 10.09
N VAL A 124 2.80 -17.99 11.07
CA VAL A 124 1.93 -16.82 10.84
C VAL A 124 2.57 -15.56 11.44
N PRO A 125 2.22 -14.35 10.97
CA PRO A 125 2.85 -13.10 11.43
C PRO A 125 2.79 -12.92 12.95
N SER A 126 1.69 -13.34 13.59
CA SER A 126 1.51 -13.26 15.05
C SER A 126 2.58 -14.01 15.85
N ASP A 127 3.21 -15.04 15.28
CA ASP A 127 4.29 -15.78 15.94
C ASP A 127 5.58 -14.96 16.11
N TYR A 128 5.71 -13.88 15.34
CA TYR A 128 6.92 -13.05 15.25
C TYR A 128 6.78 -11.67 15.89
N VAL A 129 5.60 -11.27 16.37
CA VAL A 129 5.39 -9.96 17.02
C VAL A 129 6.30 -9.83 18.24
N GLY A 130 7.08 -8.74 18.29
CA GLY A 130 8.10 -8.52 19.32
C GLY A 130 9.39 -9.33 19.14
N SER A 131 9.54 -9.99 17.99
CA SER A 131 10.71 -10.77 17.59
C SER A 131 11.37 -10.18 16.34
N ARG A 132 12.27 -10.96 15.73
CA ARG A 132 12.97 -10.60 14.49
C ARG A 132 12.88 -11.73 13.47
N LEU A 133 12.74 -11.35 12.20
CA LEU A 133 12.95 -12.23 11.06
C LEU A 133 14.29 -11.86 10.41
N ALA A 134 15.17 -12.83 10.24
CA ALA A 134 16.50 -12.62 9.67
C ALA A 134 16.83 -13.72 8.66
N ALA A 135 17.74 -13.43 7.74
CA ALA A 135 18.17 -14.41 6.75
C ALA A 135 18.80 -15.64 7.45
N ASN A 136 18.29 -16.82 7.12
CA ASN A 136 18.81 -18.08 7.65
C ASN A 136 19.77 -18.72 6.63
N PRO A 137 21.09 -18.74 6.89
CA PRO A 137 22.08 -19.19 5.90
C PRO A 137 22.01 -20.69 5.57
N VAL A 138 21.26 -21.47 6.35
CA VAL A 138 21.09 -22.92 6.12
C VAL A 138 19.78 -23.21 5.37
N GLN A 139 18.86 -22.25 5.33
CA GLN A 139 17.57 -22.35 4.65
C GLN A 139 17.70 -21.84 3.21
N PRO A 140 17.12 -22.52 2.21
CA PRO A 140 17.09 -22.00 0.85
C PRO A 140 16.22 -20.74 0.77
N ASP A 141 16.60 -19.80 -0.09
CA ASP A 141 15.77 -18.63 -0.36
C ASP A 141 14.42 -19.03 -0.97
N LEU A 142 13.38 -18.26 -0.63
CA LEU A 142 12.09 -18.35 -1.31
C LEU A 142 12.24 -17.73 -2.71
N ILE A 143 11.91 -18.49 -3.76
CA ILE A 143 12.07 -18.05 -5.14
C ILE A 143 10.74 -17.58 -5.69
N ILE A 144 10.67 -16.31 -6.13
CA ILE A 144 9.57 -15.83 -6.98
C ILE A 144 10.07 -15.83 -8.43
N PRO A 145 9.55 -16.71 -9.30
CA PRO A 145 10.03 -16.82 -10.67
C PRO A 145 9.72 -15.56 -11.47
N GLY A 146 10.66 -15.19 -12.34
CA GLY A 146 10.48 -14.15 -13.34
C GLY A 146 9.64 -14.60 -14.53
N GLY A 147 9.35 -13.67 -15.44
CA GLY A 147 8.65 -13.93 -16.69
C GLY A 147 7.28 -13.26 -16.85
N PRO A 148 6.47 -13.10 -15.80
CA PRO A 148 5.25 -12.29 -15.90
C PRO A 148 5.56 -10.87 -16.37
N SER A 149 4.77 -10.37 -17.30
CA SER A 149 4.87 -9.00 -17.80
C SER A 149 3.50 -8.38 -18.05
N VAL A 150 3.48 -7.05 -18.15
CA VAL A 150 2.30 -6.28 -18.54
C VAL A 150 2.68 -5.24 -19.58
N THR A 151 1.90 -5.15 -20.64
CA THR A 151 2.06 -4.12 -21.68
C THR A 151 1.08 -2.98 -21.42
N PHE A 152 1.55 -1.74 -21.51
CA PHE A 152 0.71 -0.55 -21.34
C PHE A 152 1.18 0.59 -22.26
N THR A 153 0.24 1.43 -22.71
CA THR A 153 0.53 2.65 -23.45
C THR A 153 0.41 3.84 -22.52
N TYR A 154 1.46 4.65 -22.41
CA TYR A 154 1.41 5.86 -21.59
C TYR A 154 0.65 6.95 -22.34
N LYS A 155 -0.47 7.41 -21.79
CA LYS A 155 -1.23 8.52 -22.36
C LYS A 155 -1.11 9.71 -21.43
N GLN A 156 -0.54 10.80 -21.93
CA GLN A 156 -0.69 12.09 -21.27
C GLN A 156 -2.12 12.54 -21.52
N ILE A 157 -2.97 12.30 -20.54
CA ILE A 157 -4.25 13.00 -20.45
C ILE A 157 -3.89 14.39 -19.97
N GLU A 158 -4.37 15.44 -20.66
CA GLU A 158 -4.38 16.77 -20.06
C GLU A 158 -5.04 16.63 -18.71
N SER A 159 -4.27 16.76 -17.64
CA SER A 159 -4.84 16.82 -16.30
C SER A 159 -5.96 17.84 -16.41
N PRO A 160 -7.24 17.46 -16.16
CA PRO A 160 -8.29 18.46 -16.11
C PRO A 160 -7.72 19.48 -15.14
N VAL A 161 -7.55 20.73 -15.61
CA VAL A 161 -6.91 21.81 -14.84
C VAL A 161 -7.30 21.53 -13.43
N PHE A 162 -6.35 21.10 -12.59
CA PHE A 162 -6.66 20.82 -11.20
C PHE A 162 -7.00 22.21 -10.71
N ILE A 163 -8.28 22.59 -10.81
CA ILE A 163 -8.84 23.75 -10.16
C ILE A 163 -8.43 23.44 -8.76
N ARG A 164 -7.40 24.16 -8.26
CA ARG A 164 -6.85 24.04 -6.92
C ARG A 164 -8.01 23.64 -6.05
N ARG A 165 -8.12 22.35 -5.72
CA ARG A 165 -9.34 21.87 -5.08
C ARG A 165 -9.24 22.52 -3.72
N GLN A 166 -9.97 23.61 -3.55
CA GLN A 166 -10.11 24.23 -2.25
C GLN A 166 -10.53 23.08 -1.35
N SER A 167 -9.76 22.87 -0.27
CA SER A 167 -10.14 21.89 0.74
C SER A 167 -11.63 22.05 0.98
N THR A 168 -12.39 20.96 0.90
CA THR A 168 -13.78 21.01 1.32
C THR A 168 -13.77 21.62 2.72
N PRO A 169 -14.56 22.68 2.98
CA PRO A 169 -14.60 23.27 4.30
C PRO A 169 -14.96 22.19 5.32
N PRO A 170 -14.41 22.25 6.55
CA PRO A 170 -14.74 21.28 7.58
C PRO A 170 -16.26 21.18 7.75
N LEU A 171 -16.77 19.95 7.79
CA LEU A 171 -18.18 19.72 8.10
C LEU A 171 -18.45 20.27 9.50
N LEU A 172 -19.49 21.09 9.62
CA LEU A 172 -19.89 21.67 10.89
C LEU A 172 -20.76 20.68 11.66
N PRO A 173 -20.83 20.77 13.00
CA PRO A 173 -21.76 19.95 13.79
C PRO A 173 -23.22 20.07 13.35
N SER A 174 -23.59 21.18 12.71
CA SER A 174 -24.92 21.43 12.13
C SER A 174 -25.23 20.59 10.89
N ASP A 175 -24.22 20.05 10.21
CA ASP A 175 -24.39 19.23 9.00
C ASP A 175 -24.74 17.77 9.33
N ARG A 176 -24.81 17.43 10.62
CA ARG A 176 -25.13 16.08 11.10
C ARG A 176 -26.57 15.71 10.75
N VAL A 177 -26.74 14.52 10.20
CA VAL A 177 -28.06 13.94 9.97
C VAL A 177 -28.65 13.49 11.31
N GLN A 178 -29.88 13.92 11.59
CA GLN A 178 -30.59 13.53 12.80
C GLN A 178 -30.75 12.00 12.87
N GLY A 179 -30.35 11.40 14.00
CA GLY A 179 -30.40 9.96 14.21
C GLY A 179 -29.15 9.20 13.77
N ALA A 180 -28.17 9.86 13.15
CA ALA A 180 -26.87 9.25 12.87
C ALA A 180 -25.97 9.22 14.13
N PRO A 181 -25.10 8.20 14.29
CA PRO A 181 -24.09 8.19 15.33
C PRO A 181 -23.18 9.42 15.28
N VAL A 182 -22.85 9.96 16.45
CA VAL A 182 -22.02 11.16 16.56
C VAL A 182 -20.58 10.76 16.82
N LEU A 183 -19.69 11.08 15.88
CA LEU A 183 -18.25 10.91 16.04
C LEU A 183 -17.56 12.25 16.23
N SER A 184 -16.48 12.26 17.01
CA SER A 184 -15.45 13.31 16.96
C SER A 184 -14.11 12.70 16.61
N VAL A 185 -13.23 13.52 16.05
CA VAL A 185 -11.91 13.11 15.60
C VAL A 185 -10.89 14.08 16.16
N GLU A 186 -9.86 13.56 16.81
CA GLU A 186 -8.70 14.34 17.26
C GLU A 186 -7.43 13.80 16.59
N LEU A 187 -6.55 14.70 16.17
CA LEU A 187 -5.25 14.37 15.62
C LEU A 187 -4.17 14.77 16.61
N SER A 188 -3.27 13.84 16.91
CA SER A 188 -2.09 14.09 17.72
C SER A 188 -0.84 13.72 16.93
N GLY A 189 0.23 14.49 17.08
CA GLY A 189 1.49 14.22 16.44
C GLY A 189 2.55 15.23 16.87
N PRO A 190 3.81 15.05 16.45
CA PRO A 190 4.88 15.97 16.75
C PRO A 190 4.66 17.32 16.07
N ASN A 191 4.86 18.42 16.81
CA ASN A 191 4.79 19.78 16.25
C ASN A 191 6.01 20.13 15.39
N THR A 192 7.11 19.40 15.57
CA THR A 192 8.35 19.55 14.83
C THR A 192 8.82 18.17 14.40
N ILE A 193 9.08 18.00 13.12
CA ILE A 193 9.63 16.77 12.57
C ILE A 193 11.06 17.05 12.10
N VAL A 194 12.00 16.17 12.45
CA VAL A 194 13.37 16.20 11.93
C VAL A 194 13.52 15.15 10.82
N PRO A 195 14.45 15.34 9.85
CA PRO A 195 14.64 14.39 8.75
C PRO A 195 15.03 12.97 9.22
N GLU A 196 15.70 12.87 10.36
CA GLU A 196 16.15 11.61 10.95
C GLU A 196 15.09 10.97 11.87
N GLY A 197 14.96 9.64 11.84
CA GLY A 197 14.04 8.88 12.68
C GLY A 197 12.60 8.76 12.17
N LYS A 198 11.83 7.84 12.80
CA LYS A 198 10.41 7.60 12.50
C LYS A 198 9.53 8.57 13.31
N HIS A 199 8.68 9.31 12.62
CA HIS A 199 7.73 10.26 13.24
C HIS A 199 6.30 9.78 13.06
N TYR A 200 5.54 9.73 14.15
CA TYR A 200 4.19 9.16 14.16
C TYR A 200 3.11 10.23 14.36
N ALA A 201 2.03 10.12 13.62
CA ALA A 201 0.75 10.76 13.93
C ALA A 201 -0.20 9.71 14.50
N SER A 202 -1.20 10.15 15.23
CA SER A 202 -2.30 9.32 15.68
C SER A 202 -3.62 10.04 15.48
N LEU A 203 -4.63 9.28 15.06
CA LEU A 203 -6.01 9.69 14.95
C LEU A 203 -6.74 9.12 16.16
N HIS A 204 -7.64 9.88 16.76
CA HIS A 204 -8.48 9.42 17.84
C HIS A 204 -9.93 9.63 17.43
N VAL A 205 -10.65 8.55 17.15
CA VAL A 205 -12.07 8.58 16.78
C VAL A 205 -12.90 8.23 17.99
N HIS A 206 -13.72 9.16 18.47
CA HIS A 206 -14.56 9.00 19.66
C HIS A 206 -16.02 8.87 19.28
N TYR A 207 -16.71 7.87 19.84
CA TYR A 207 -18.15 7.71 19.66
C TYR A 207 -18.95 8.34 20.82
N HIS A 208 -19.65 9.43 20.53
CA HIS A 208 -20.52 10.15 21.46
C HIS A 208 -21.94 9.58 21.42
N GLY A 209 -22.11 8.38 21.98
CA GLY A 209 -23.42 7.78 22.24
C GLY A 209 -23.83 7.88 23.71
N GLY A 210 -25.13 7.80 23.99
CA GLY A 210 -25.65 7.56 25.33
C GLY A 210 -25.45 6.11 25.81
N PRO A 211 -25.57 5.82 27.11
CA PRO A 211 -25.33 4.48 27.67
C PRO A 211 -26.26 3.39 27.12
N THR A 212 -27.41 3.79 26.56
CA THR A 212 -28.41 2.90 25.95
C THR A 212 -28.27 2.78 24.44
N ASP A 213 -27.36 3.54 23.84
CA ASP A 213 -27.15 3.50 22.40
C ASP A 213 -26.43 2.21 22.00
N ARG A 214 -26.63 1.82 20.75
CA ARG A 214 -26.06 0.58 20.22
C ARG A 214 -24.60 0.82 19.80
N PRO A 215 -23.74 -0.21 19.88
CA PRO A 215 -22.42 -0.14 19.26
C PRO A 215 -22.53 0.12 17.77
N ILE A 216 -21.53 0.79 17.22
CA ILE A 216 -21.38 1.03 15.79
C ILE A 216 -20.24 0.18 15.24
N ILE A 217 -20.34 -0.19 13.97
CA ILE A 217 -19.29 -0.88 13.24
C ILE A 217 -19.01 -0.08 11.96
N PHE A 218 -17.74 0.21 11.70
CA PHE A 218 -17.32 0.88 10.47
C PHE A 218 -16.00 0.29 9.96
N ARG A 219 -15.76 0.45 8.65
CA ARG A 219 -14.54 -0.02 7.99
C ARG A 219 -13.41 0.99 8.21
N ASN A 220 -12.29 0.57 8.79
CA ASN A 220 -11.16 1.46 9.11
C ASN A 220 -10.48 2.02 7.84
N HIS A 221 -10.44 1.24 6.77
CA HIS A 221 -9.79 1.60 5.50
C HIS A 221 -10.37 2.87 4.86
N ILE A 222 -11.66 3.13 5.06
CA ILE A 222 -12.31 4.34 4.53
C ILE A 222 -11.69 5.60 5.14
N ILE A 223 -11.29 5.56 6.41
CA ILE A 223 -10.68 6.71 7.09
C ILE A 223 -9.28 6.97 6.52
N TRP A 224 -8.53 5.91 6.21
CA TRP A 224 -7.23 6.00 5.53
C TRP A 224 -7.35 6.61 4.13
N GLU A 225 -8.39 6.23 3.38
CA GLU A 225 -8.69 6.77 2.06
C GLU A 225 -9.15 8.24 2.06
N LEU A 226 -9.56 8.77 3.20
CA LEU A 226 -10.00 10.16 3.37
C LEU A 226 -8.86 11.11 3.73
N PHE A 227 -7.70 10.61 4.18
CA PHE A 227 -6.55 11.48 4.43
C PHE A 227 -6.03 12.08 3.14
N ARG A 228 -5.77 13.38 3.19
CA ARG A 228 -5.16 14.16 2.12
C ARG A 228 -4.06 15.00 2.74
N SER A 229 -2.84 14.82 2.28
CA SER A 229 -1.70 15.61 2.73
C SER A 229 -1.69 16.92 1.97
N TYR A 230 -1.51 18.04 2.66
CA TYR A 230 -1.36 19.35 2.04
C TYR A 230 -0.07 20.02 2.51
N ARG A 231 0.63 20.67 1.59
CA ARG A 231 1.79 21.53 1.84
C ARG A 231 1.34 22.98 1.76
N LEU A 232 1.67 23.79 2.77
CA LEU A 232 1.45 25.23 2.69
C LEU A 232 2.63 25.89 1.97
N GLU A 233 2.39 26.45 0.78
CA GLU A 233 3.39 27.19 0.00
C GLU A 233 2.79 28.56 -0.40
N ASP A 234 3.53 29.64 -0.16
CA ASP A 234 3.09 31.02 -0.42
C ASP A 234 1.70 31.38 0.15
N GLY A 235 1.39 30.84 1.33
CA GLY A 235 0.09 31.06 2.02
C GLY A 235 -1.07 30.26 1.44
N LEU A 236 -0.80 29.31 0.54
CA LEU A 236 -1.80 28.48 -0.13
C LEU A 236 -1.52 27.00 0.14
N TRP A 237 -2.56 26.26 0.51
CA TRP A 237 -2.47 24.81 0.70
C TRP A 237 -2.49 24.09 -0.65
N GLU A 238 -1.39 23.40 -0.95
CA GLU A 238 -1.22 22.55 -2.11
C GLU A 238 -1.39 21.09 -1.72
N LEU A 239 -2.23 20.34 -2.44
CA LEU A 239 -2.34 18.90 -2.20
C LEU A 239 -1.02 18.22 -2.55
N GLN A 240 -0.41 17.57 -1.56
CA GLN A 240 0.73 16.71 -1.76
C GLN A 240 0.20 15.29 -1.99
N GLU A 241 0.35 14.75 -3.20
CA GLU A 241 0.17 13.31 -3.41
C GLU A 241 1.21 12.60 -2.54
N GLY A 242 0.74 11.83 -1.55
CA GLY A 242 1.61 11.00 -0.74
C GLY A 242 2.28 9.91 -1.60
N PRO A 243 3.43 9.37 -1.16
CA PRO A 243 4.09 8.26 -1.85
C PRO A 243 3.19 7.00 -1.95
N TRP A 244 2.24 6.87 -1.03
CA TRP A 244 1.21 5.84 -0.99
C TRP A 244 0.01 6.19 -1.90
N GLY A 245 0.26 6.35 -3.20
CA GLY A 245 -0.69 6.77 -4.23
C GLY A 245 -1.87 5.82 -4.50
N CYS A 246 -2.56 5.39 -3.45
CA CYS A 246 -3.78 4.57 -3.48
C CYS A 246 -4.97 5.36 -2.93
N SER A 247 -5.13 6.61 -3.37
CA SER A 247 -6.36 7.34 -3.09
C SER A 247 -7.50 6.79 -3.96
N GLY A 248 -8.41 6.01 -3.37
CA GLY A 248 -9.72 5.67 -3.94
C GLY A 248 -9.73 4.57 -5.01
N LEU A 249 -9.17 3.41 -4.69
CA LEU A 249 -9.19 2.24 -5.56
C LEU A 249 -10.44 1.39 -5.33
N PHE A 250 -11.37 1.42 -6.27
CA PHE A 250 -12.34 0.34 -6.45
C PHE A 250 -11.60 -0.82 -7.14
N LEU A 251 -11.25 -1.84 -6.37
CA LEU A 251 -10.78 -3.11 -6.92
C LEU A 251 -12.01 -3.85 -7.46
N ASP A 252 -12.04 -4.13 -8.76
CA ASP A 252 -13.00 -5.04 -9.43
C ASP A 252 -12.68 -6.51 -9.05
N ASP A 253 -12.40 -6.75 -7.77
CA ASP A 253 -12.33 -8.09 -7.20
C ASP A 253 -13.76 -8.54 -6.85
N PRO A 254 -14.05 -9.84 -6.92
CA PRO A 254 -15.39 -10.34 -6.60
C PRO A 254 -15.77 -9.94 -5.16
N ASP A 255 -17.03 -9.59 -4.94
CA ASP A 255 -17.53 -9.28 -3.61
C ASP A 255 -17.19 -10.42 -2.63
N ILE A 256 -16.38 -10.12 -1.62
CA ILE A 256 -16.04 -11.08 -0.57
C ILE A 256 -17.00 -10.85 0.59
N THR A 257 -17.73 -11.90 0.98
CA THR A 257 -18.52 -11.89 2.21
C THR A 257 -17.58 -12.10 3.40
N VAL A 258 -17.55 -11.13 4.30
CA VAL A 258 -16.73 -11.18 5.53
C VAL A 258 -17.60 -11.09 6.78
N ASN A 259 -17.13 -11.70 7.87
CA ASN A 259 -17.74 -11.53 9.18
C ASN A 259 -17.17 -10.26 9.84
N VAL A 260 -17.95 -9.17 9.84
CA VAL A 260 -17.51 -7.86 10.35
C VAL A 260 -17.13 -7.84 11.84
N ALA A 261 -17.49 -8.87 12.60
CA ALA A 261 -17.11 -8.99 14.02
C ALA A 261 -15.75 -9.64 14.23
N GLU A 262 -15.23 -10.34 13.21
CA GLU A 262 -13.97 -11.10 13.27
C GLU A 262 -12.91 -10.57 12.30
N ASP A 263 -13.30 -9.66 11.40
CA ASP A 263 -12.44 -9.09 10.36
C ASP A 263 -11.73 -7.81 10.85
N GLU A 264 -10.40 -7.79 10.75
CA GLU A 264 -9.53 -6.70 11.21
C GLU A 264 -9.71 -5.39 10.41
N GLY A 265 -10.37 -5.44 9.26
CA GLY A 265 -10.75 -4.26 8.48
C GLY A 265 -11.91 -3.47 9.07
N PHE A 266 -12.55 -3.98 10.14
CA PHE A 266 -13.69 -3.36 10.80
C PHE A 266 -13.38 -3.02 12.26
N VAL A 267 -13.90 -1.88 12.69
CA VAL A 267 -13.79 -1.39 14.06
C VAL A 267 -15.19 -1.32 14.65
N THR A 268 -15.34 -1.90 15.84
CA THR A 268 -16.56 -1.79 16.66
C THR A 268 -16.31 -0.81 17.80
N LEU A 269 -17.16 0.21 17.94
CA LEU A 269 -17.12 1.15 19.07
C LEU A 269 -18.45 1.12 19.82
N LYS A 270 -18.39 0.94 21.14
CA LYS A 270 -19.53 1.18 22.04
C LYS A 270 -19.63 2.68 22.38
N PRO A 271 -20.80 3.15 22.83
CA PRO A 271 -20.96 4.52 23.31
C PRO A 271 -19.88 4.90 24.34
N GLY A 272 -19.15 5.99 24.08
CA GLY A 272 -18.07 6.49 24.92
C GLY A 272 -16.69 5.86 24.66
N GLU A 273 -16.60 4.82 23.84
CA GLU A 273 -15.31 4.24 23.44
C GLU A 273 -14.64 5.08 22.34
N TYR A 274 -13.34 4.83 22.17
CA TYR A 274 -12.52 5.46 21.14
C TYR A 274 -11.64 4.43 20.44
N TRP A 275 -11.27 4.73 19.20
CA TRP A 275 -10.32 3.96 18.39
C TRP A 275 -9.17 4.88 17.97
N SER A 276 -7.94 4.41 18.20
CA SER A 276 -6.74 5.22 18.05
C SER A 276 -5.64 4.58 17.19
N PRO A 277 -5.74 4.63 15.86
CA PRO A 277 -4.63 4.18 15.02
C PRO A 277 -3.50 5.22 14.98
N SER A 278 -2.26 4.74 14.85
CA SER A 278 -1.08 5.55 14.57
C SER A 278 -0.48 5.19 13.21
N TRP A 279 0.18 6.14 12.56
CA TRP A 279 0.89 5.93 11.30
C TRP A 279 2.15 6.77 11.24
N ILE A 280 3.09 6.35 10.40
CA ILE A 280 4.34 7.06 10.14
C ILE A 280 4.05 8.21 9.18
N ILE A 281 4.41 9.44 9.56
CA ILE A 281 4.25 10.66 8.76
C ILE A 281 5.47 10.88 7.86
N LEU A 282 6.66 10.54 8.37
CA LEU A 282 7.94 10.61 7.69
C LEU A 282 8.75 9.37 8.08
N GLU A 283 9.15 8.62 7.06
CA GLU A 283 10.05 7.48 7.15
C GLU A 283 11.45 7.93 6.72
N GLU A 284 12.49 7.38 7.36
CA GLU A 284 13.88 7.73 7.04
C GLU A 284 14.11 7.61 5.54
N ARG A 285 14.57 8.70 4.92
CA ARG A 285 15.34 8.55 3.69
C ARG A 285 16.73 8.14 4.14
N HIS A 286 17.01 6.84 4.13
CA HIS A 286 18.39 6.39 4.04
C HIS A 286 18.97 7.06 2.77
N LEU A 287 19.95 7.94 3.00
CA LEU A 287 20.73 8.62 1.96
C LEU A 287 21.71 7.64 1.33
#